data_AF-A0A7S2P4J7-F1
#
_entry.id   AF-A0A7S2P4J7-F1
#
_cell.length_a   1.000
_cell.length_b   1.000
_cell.length_c   1.000
_cell.angle_alpha   90.00
_cell.angle_beta   90.00
_cell.angle_gamma   90.00
#
_symmetry.space_group_name_H-M   'P 1'
#
loop_
_entity.id
_entity.type
_entity.pdbx_description
1 polymer ?
#
loop_
_entity_poly.entity_id
_entity_poly.type
_entity_poly.pdbx_seq_one_letter_code
_entity_poly.pdbx_strand_id
1 'polypeptide(L)'
;DNYAQSLLRNLQWMMAKDNMGQDMMLVGAPDGGFRRQLALMYAELMNQEVEIITLSSDVTESDLKQRRELVDGSIVFYDQAPVRAALHGRLLILDGIERAERN
;
A
#
# COMPACT_ATOMS: atom_id res chain seq x y z
N ASP A 1 -27.30 9.13 3.61
CA ASP A 1 -27.57 8.70 2.23
C ASP A 1 -26.45 8.92 1.21
N ASN A 2 -25.78 10.08 1.11
CA ASN A 2 -24.75 10.31 0.07
C ASN A 2 -23.41 9.53 0.30
N TYR A 3 -23.05 9.26 1.55
CA TYR A 3 -21.79 8.58 1.89
C TYR A 3 -21.73 7.13 1.42
N ALA A 4 -22.76 6.32 1.73
CA ALA A 4 -22.82 4.92 1.36
C ALA A 4 -22.80 4.70 -0.16
N GLN A 5 -23.49 5.57 -0.92
CA GLN A 5 -23.45 5.51 -2.39
C GLN A 5 -22.06 5.83 -2.94
N SER A 6 -21.37 6.82 -2.35
CA SER A 6 -20.00 7.16 -2.75
C SER A 6 -18.99 6.06 -2.41
N LEU A 7 -19.17 5.40 -1.26
CA LEU A 7 -18.36 4.25 -0.85
C LEU A 7 -18.50 3.09 -1.84
N LEU A 8 -19.73 2.70 -2.16
CA LEU A 8 -20.01 1.62 -3.10
C LEU A 8 -19.43 1.91 -4.48
N ARG A 9 -19.61 3.15 -4.98
CA ARG A 9 -19.05 3.58 -6.27
C ARG A 9 -17.52 3.47 -6.29
N ASN A 10 -16.84 3.87 -5.21
CA ASN A 10 -15.39 3.79 -5.12
C ASN A 10 -14.91 2.33 -5.10
N LEU A 11 -15.55 1.45 -4.32
CA LEU A 11 -15.23 0.02 -4.29
C LEU A 11 -15.43 -0.66 -5.65
N GLN A 12 -16.52 -0.33 -6.36
CA GLN A 12 -16.77 -0.82 -7.72
C GLN A 12 -15.69 -0.36 -8.69
N TRP A 13 -15.26 0.91 -8.60
CA TRP A 13 -14.16 1.42 -9.41
C TRP A 13 -12.84 0.69 -9.11
N MET A 14 -12.53 0.43 -7.84
CA MET A 14 -11.34 -0.32 -7.43
C MET A 14 -11.36 -1.74 -8.01
N MET A 15 -12.49 -2.44 -7.90
CA MET A 15 -12.66 -3.77 -8.49
C MET A 15 -12.50 -3.77 -10.01
N ALA A 16 -13.00 -2.75 -10.70
CA ALA A 16 -12.81 -2.61 -12.14
C ALA A 16 -11.34 -2.40 -12.52
N LYS A 17 -10.58 -1.65 -11.71
CA LYS A 17 -9.13 -1.44 -11.91
C LYS A 17 -8.32 -2.70 -11.65
N ASP A 18 -8.64 -3.42 -10.58
CA ASP A 18 -7.99 -4.67 -10.20
C ASP A 18 -8.19 -5.75 -11.28
N ASN A 19 -9.42 -5.90 -11.80
CA ASN A 19 -9.69 -6.80 -12.93
C ASN A 19 -8.93 -6.44 -14.22
N MET A 20 -8.47 -5.20 -14.37
CA MET A 20 -7.63 -4.75 -15.49
C MET A 20 -6.13 -4.89 -15.19
N GLY A 21 -5.74 -5.32 -13.98
CA GLY A 21 -4.35 -5.37 -13.53
C GLY A 21 -3.72 -3.97 -13.41
N GLN A 22 -4.50 -2.96 -13.03
CA GLN A 22 -4.06 -1.57 -12.94
C GLN A 22 -3.85 -1.11 -11.50
N ASP A 23 -2.79 -0.35 -11.28
CA ASP A 23 -2.56 0.36 -10.03
C ASP A 23 -3.64 1.44 -9.77
N MET A 24 -3.89 1.71 -8.49
CA MET A 24 -4.93 2.62 -8.03
C MET A 24 -4.31 3.76 -7.21
N MET A 25 -4.65 5.01 -7.57
CA MET A 25 -4.34 6.19 -6.77
C MET A 25 -5.62 6.73 -6.13
N LEU A 26 -5.70 6.69 -4.81
CA LEU A 26 -6.85 7.21 -4.07
C LEU A 26 -6.64 8.69 -3.73
N VAL A 27 -7.43 9.56 -4.36
CA VAL A 27 -7.39 11.01 -4.14
C VAL A 27 -8.60 11.46 -3.34
N GLY A 28 -8.39 12.33 -2.35
CA GLY A 28 -9.41 12.81 -1.45
C GLY A 28 -8.88 13.90 -0.52
N ALA A 29 -9.72 14.40 0.38
CA ALA A 29 -9.32 15.43 1.33
C ALA A 29 -8.08 14.98 2.14
N PRO A 30 -7.09 15.88 2.35
CA PRO A 30 -5.83 15.53 2.99
C PRO A 30 -5.99 14.99 4.42
N ASP A 31 -7.02 15.45 5.10
CA ASP A 31 -7.31 15.28 6.53
C ASP A 31 -8.35 14.18 6.83
N GLY A 32 -8.73 13.38 5.82
CA GLY A 32 -9.62 12.23 5.98
C GLY A 32 -8.90 10.89 5.86
N GLY A 33 -8.83 10.13 6.96
CA GLY A 33 -8.37 8.72 6.97
C GLY A 33 -9.19 7.77 6.06
N PHE A 34 -10.22 8.31 5.39
CA PHE A 34 -11.10 7.63 4.45
C PHE A 34 -10.36 6.93 3.31
N ARG A 35 -9.27 7.51 2.76
CA ARG A 35 -8.50 6.87 1.66
C ARG A 35 -7.90 5.54 2.10
N ARG A 36 -7.24 5.53 3.27
CA ARG A 36 -6.67 4.32 3.86
C ARG A 36 -7.75 3.32 4.26
N GLN A 37 -8.83 3.80 4.89
CA GLN A 37 -9.97 2.96 5.27
C GLN A 37 -10.60 2.27 4.05
N LEU A 38 -10.76 3.00 2.94
CA LEU A 38 -11.29 2.46 1.69
C LEU A 38 -10.39 1.37 1.12
N ALA A 39 -9.06 1.57 1.11
CA ALA A 39 -8.10 0.56 0.65
C ALA A 39 -8.14 -0.72 1.50
N LEU A 40 -8.19 -0.58 2.83
CA LEU A 40 -8.26 -1.72 3.74
C LEU A 40 -9.58 -2.48 3.61
N MET A 41 -10.70 -1.75 3.47
CA MET A 41 -12.01 -2.38 3.28
C MET A 41 -12.10 -3.10 1.93
N TYR A 42 -11.49 -2.56 0.87
CA TYR A 42 -11.36 -3.28 -0.40
C TYR A 42 -10.56 -4.58 -0.24
N ALA A 43 -9.42 -4.54 0.44
CA ALA A 43 -8.60 -5.72 0.68
C ALA A 43 -9.35 -6.80 1.47
N GLU A 44 -10.11 -6.40 2.50
CA GLU A 44 -10.97 -7.29 3.28
C GLU A 44 -12.04 -7.96 2.40
N LEU A 45 -12.72 -7.19 1.55
CA LEU A 45 -13.74 -7.71 0.62
C LEU A 45 -13.16 -8.70 -0.39
N MET A 46 -11.92 -8.49 -0.83
CA MET A 46 -11.22 -9.37 -1.77
C MET A 46 -10.50 -10.54 -1.08
N ASN A 47 -10.57 -10.62 0.26
CA ASN A 47 -9.84 -11.58 1.08
C ASN A 47 -8.33 -11.59 0.73
N GLN A 48 -7.75 -10.40 0.57
CA GLN A 48 -6.34 -10.20 0.21
C GLN A 48 -5.52 -9.81 1.43
N GLU A 49 -4.36 -10.44 1.57
CA GLU A 49 -3.34 -9.98 2.50
C GLU A 49 -2.76 -8.63 2.02
N VAL A 50 -2.42 -7.77 2.98
CA VAL A 50 -1.88 -6.43 2.70
C VAL A 50 -0.49 -6.27 3.27
N GLU A 51 0.36 -5.59 2.53
CA GLU A 51 1.61 -5.02 3.02
C GLU A 51 1.48 -3.51 2.95
N ILE A 52 1.92 -2.80 3.99
CA ILE A 52 1.80 -1.35 4.08
C ILE A 52 3.17 -0.75 4.29
N ILE A 53 3.48 0.28 3.51
CA ILE A 53 4.60 1.18 3.78
C ILE A 53 4.08 2.62 3.87
N THR A 54 4.51 3.30 4.94
CA THR A 54 4.23 4.72 5.13
C THR A 54 5.41 5.51 4.58
N LEU A 55 5.16 6.30 3.55
CA LEU A 55 6.15 7.15 2.90
C LEU A 55 6.31 8.47 3.66
N SER A 56 7.57 8.88 3.79
CA SER A 56 8.00 10.16 4.35
C SER A 56 9.34 10.56 3.70
N SER A 57 9.83 11.75 4.03
CA SER A 57 11.19 12.19 3.65
C SER A 57 12.31 11.32 4.23
N ASP A 58 12.02 10.53 5.27
CA ASP A 58 13.01 9.68 5.94
C ASP A 58 13.05 8.26 5.37
N VAL A 59 12.14 7.92 4.45
CA VAL A 59 12.10 6.60 3.80
C VAL A 59 13.26 6.48 2.82
N THR A 60 14.05 5.43 2.98
CA THR A 60 15.21 5.15 2.14
C THR A 60 14.95 4.00 1.18
N GLU A 61 15.85 3.80 0.21
CA GLU A 61 15.84 2.61 -0.66
C GLU A 61 15.83 1.30 0.14
N SER A 62 16.49 1.28 1.31
CA SER A 62 16.57 0.10 2.16
C SER A 62 15.24 -0.30 2.80
N ASP A 63 14.26 0.61 2.84
CA ASP A 63 12.90 0.35 3.32
C ASP A 63 11.98 -0.15 2.18
N LEU A 64 12.44 -0.04 0.93
CA LEU A 64 11.70 -0.47 -0.27
C LEU A 64 12.16 -1.81 -0.83
N LYS A 65 13.38 -2.25 -0.48
CA LYS A 65 14.05 -3.44 -1.02
C LYS A 65 14.52 -4.34 0.11
N GLN A 66 15.17 -5.47 -0.20
CA GLN A 66 15.77 -6.30 0.83
C GLN A 66 16.87 -5.53 1.58
N ARG A 67 16.80 -5.50 2.91
CA ARG A 67 17.85 -4.93 3.75
C ARG A 67 18.85 -6.01 4.14
N ARG A 68 20.14 -5.70 4.03
CA ARG A 68 21.22 -6.57 4.47
C ARG A 68 21.71 -6.15 5.85
N GLU A 69 21.72 -7.08 6.81
CA GLU A 69 22.20 -6.84 8.16
C GLU A 69 23.25 -7.89 8.56
N LEU A 70 24.18 -7.50 9.44
CA LEU A 70 25.18 -8.41 10.01
C LEU A 70 24.68 -8.82 11.41
N VAL A 71 24.30 -10.09 11.54
CA VAL A 71 23.82 -10.68 12.80
C VAL A 71 24.77 -11.82 13.16
N ASP A 72 25.41 -11.72 14.32
CA ASP A 72 26.36 -12.72 14.83
C ASP A 72 27.45 -13.14 13.81
N GLY A 73 28.01 -12.17 13.09
CA GLY A 73 29.05 -12.40 12.08
C GLY A 73 28.54 -13.00 10.77
N SER A 74 27.23 -13.22 10.63
CA SER A 74 26.57 -13.74 9.44
C SER A 74 25.73 -12.66 8.75
N ILE A 75 25.68 -12.71 7.42
CA ILE A 75 24.87 -11.78 6.63
C ILE A 75 23.45 -12.33 6.53
N VAL A 76 22.47 -11.54 6.96
CA VAL A 76 21.03 -11.84 6.87
C VAL A 76 20.35 -10.82 5.97
N PHE A 77 19.39 -11.28 5.17
CA PHE A 77 18.56 -10.44 4.32
C PHE A 77 17.13 -10.41 4.85
N TYR A 78 16.60 -9.22 5.01
CA TYR A 78 15.23 -8.99 5.48
C TYR A 78 14.40 -8.37 4.37
N ASP A 79 13.34 -9.09 3.97
CA ASP A 79 12.37 -8.60 3.00
C ASP A 79 11.53 -7.49 3.61
N GLN A 80 11.53 -6.33 2.96
CA GLN A 80 10.66 -5.21 3.33
C GLN A 80 9.26 -5.38 2.72
N ALA A 81 8.32 -4.54 3.14
CA ALA A 81 6.90 -4.63 2.75
C ALA A 81 6.69 -4.77 1.22
N PRO A 82 7.33 -3.96 0.34
CA PRO A 82 7.17 -4.13 -1.10
C PRO A 82 7.70 -5.45 -1.64
N VAL A 83 8.80 -5.97 -1.07
CA VAL A 83 9.38 -7.26 -1.46
C VAL A 83 8.45 -8.40 -1.08
N ARG A 84 7.93 -8.40 0.14
CA ARG A 84 6.94 -9.41 0.58
C ARG A 84 5.68 -9.36 -0.26
N ALA A 85 5.21 -8.16 -0.61
CA ALA A 85 4.05 -8.01 -1.49
C ALA A 85 4.27 -8.64 -2.86
N ALA A 86 5.42 -8.37 -3.48
CA ALA A 86 5.79 -8.92 -4.77
C ALA A 86 5.97 -10.46 -4.73
N LEU A 87 6.59 -11.00 -3.67
CA LEU A 87 6.84 -12.44 -3.53
C LEU A 87 5.57 -13.24 -3.23
N HIS A 88 4.65 -12.68 -2.46
CA HIS A 88 3.44 -13.38 -2.01
C HIS A 88 2.18 -13.00 -2.77
N GLY A 89 2.25 -12.06 -3.72
CA GLY A 89 1.09 -11.57 -4.46
C GLY A 89 0.11 -10.76 -3.58
N ARG A 90 0.62 -10.05 -2.58
CA ARG A 90 -0.20 -9.25 -1.65
C ARG A 90 -0.47 -7.87 -2.20
N LEU A 91 -1.56 -7.25 -1.76
CA LEU A 91 -1.85 -5.85 -2.06
C LEU A 91 -0.86 -4.95 -1.30
N LEU A 92 -0.04 -4.19 -2.03
CA LEU A 92 0.84 -3.18 -1.45
C LEU A 92 0.11 -1.84 -1.33
N ILE A 93 0.04 -1.30 -0.12
CA ILE A 93 -0.48 0.05 0.15
C ILE A 93 0.69 0.99 0.38
N LEU A 94 0.81 2.00 -0.49
CA LEU A 94 1.73 3.12 -0.35
C LEU A 94 0.99 4.28 0.34
N ASP A 95 1.14 4.41 1.65
CA ASP A 95 0.51 5.48 2.43
C ASP A 95 1.42 6.72 2.46
N GLY A 96 0.83 7.92 2.44
CA GLY A 96 1.60 9.17 2.52
C GLY A 96 2.47 9.49 1.31
N ILE A 97 2.11 9.02 0.10
CA ILE A 97 2.88 9.27 -1.14
C ILE A 97 3.12 10.76 -1.42
N GLU A 98 2.23 11.65 -0.96
CA GLU A 98 2.42 13.09 -1.08
C GLU A 98 3.60 13.64 -0.26
N ARG A 99 4.11 12.85 0.69
CA ARG A 99 5.23 13.19 1.59
C ARG A 99 6.53 12.52 1.17
N ALA A 100 6.52 11.70 0.12
CA ALA A 100 7.72 11.08 -0.41
C ALA A 100 8.64 12.16 -1.01
N GLU A 101 9.95 12.01 -0.81
CA GLU A 101 10.93 12.89 -1.41
C GLU A 101 10.90 12.77 -2.95
N ARG A 102 11.01 13.92 -3.63
CA ARG A 102 11.14 13.96 -5.08
C ARG A 102 12.63 13.82 -5.43
N ASN A 103 13.05 12.58 -5.65
CA ASN A 103 14.37 12.30 -6.24
C ASN A 103 14.40 12.64 -7.74
#